data_AF-A0A660QN51-F1
#
_entry.id   AF-A0A660QN51-F1
#
_cell.length_a   1.000
_cell.length_b   1.000
_cell.length_c   1.000
_cell.angle_alpha   90.00
_cell.angle_beta   90.00
_cell.angle_gamma   90.00
#
_symmetry.space_group_name_H-M   'P 1'
#
loop_
_entity.id
_entity.type
_entity.pdbx_description
1 polymer ?
#
loop_
_entity_poly.entity_id
_entity_poly.type
_entity_poly.pdbx_seq_one_letter_code
_entity_poly.pdbx_strand_id
1 'polypeptide(L)'
;MTDVIERIVRDLIRGNMLSRARALLSLFPQEYPHLWIELEASSGNWKRVVELYETLTEEMKEDYKALFKTAQDRAKEDYSEDVKEAFEEILKNNFEGAMAILEGISKMYPELVEGIALKLELARRKKDRARAHNYEEILRKLDPSHPVLVQLSESKPRINSIISWLNMMIAAATLALVLVLVIAPIGPSQQPDSSLSQEIQIAQTTLTSQINSAIGSVRSDIQQVRDDIDNLSQTSEKLGTEQSSLKEITNNTISAVKELENTIMSLSKEASVSVNSLESQIEALSSEIANLRKTETASEGSASVQIPQIYPDNDTTVLRSMWIFGYNLYRSGKYSEATKVLDSLSSVLENTEVYFKDDCYYYAALSSYMAGFTDEAKSKFDHFKEKFPTSQYVIHASYFLRKIEEQ
;
A
#
# COMPACT_ATOMS: atom_id res chain seq x y z
N MET A 1 -0.26 -5.84 24.72
CA MET A 1 -0.62 -4.66 23.89
C MET A 1 -0.90 -5.07 22.45
N THR A 2 -0.07 -5.95 21.87
CA THR A 2 -0.23 -6.63 20.57
C THR A 2 -1.66 -7.17 20.29
N ASP A 3 -2.28 -7.80 21.29
CA ASP A 3 -3.60 -8.45 21.17
C ASP A 3 -4.79 -7.47 20.94
N VAL A 4 -4.66 -6.20 21.38
CA VAL A 4 -5.75 -5.22 21.27
C VAL A 4 -5.84 -4.64 19.86
N ILE A 5 -4.69 -4.34 19.24
CA ILE A 5 -4.62 -3.83 17.87
C ILE A 5 -5.08 -4.93 16.90
N GLU A 6 -4.63 -6.17 17.11
CA GLU A 6 -5.04 -7.33 16.32
C GLU A 6 -6.56 -7.52 16.35
N ARG A 7 -7.17 -7.45 17.54
CA ARG A 7 -8.63 -7.54 17.69
C ARG A 7 -9.36 -6.40 16.99
N ILE A 8 -8.90 -5.16 17.13
CA ILE A 8 -9.52 -3.99 16.49
C ILE A 8 -9.43 -4.10 14.96
N VAL A 9 -8.28 -4.48 14.42
CA VAL A 9 -8.11 -4.65 12.98
C VAL A 9 -9.02 -5.76 12.45
N ARG A 10 -9.10 -6.90 13.14
CA ARG A 10 -10.01 -8.00 12.76
C ARG A 10 -11.48 -7.61 12.85
N ASP A 11 -11.88 -6.83 13.85
CA ASP A 11 -13.24 -6.31 13.97
C ASP A 11 -13.56 -5.30 12.85
N LEU A 12 -12.59 -4.45 12.46
CA LEU A 12 -12.73 -3.53 11.32
C LEU A 12 -12.85 -4.29 9.99
N ILE A 13 -12.07 -5.35 9.81
CA ILE A 13 -12.14 -6.23 8.63
C ILE A 13 -13.53 -6.92 8.58
N ARG A 14 -13.98 -7.52 9.69
CA ARG A 14 -15.32 -8.15 9.79
C ARG A 14 -16.45 -7.16 9.55
N GLY A 15 -16.27 -5.91 9.96
CA GLY A 15 -17.20 -4.80 9.75
C GLY A 15 -17.14 -4.18 8.34
N ASN A 16 -16.36 -4.75 7.41
CA ASN A 16 -16.14 -4.24 6.05
C ASN A 16 -15.59 -2.79 5.99
N MET A 17 -14.87 -2.35 7.03
CA MET A 17 -14.24 -1.03 7.10
C MET A 17 -12.76 -1.10 6.68
N LEU A 18 -12.53 -1.63 5.48
CA LEU A 18 -11.20 -2.00 4.98
C LEU A 18 -10.23 -0.81 4.89
N SER A 19 -10.72 0.36 4.48
CA SER A 19 -9.92 1.59 4.37
C SER A 19 -9.42 2.09 5.74
N ARG A 20 -10.24 1.93 6.80
CA ARG A 20 -9.85 2.26 8.17
C ARG A 20 -8.87 1.25 8.76
N ALA A 21 -9.07 -0.03 8.47
CA ALA A 21 -8.14 -1.09 8.85
C ALA A 21 -6.76 -0.89 8.19
N ARG A 22 -6.72 -0.49 6.91
CA ARG A 22 -5.48 -0.15 6.19
C ARG A 22 -4.76 1.06 6.77
N ALA A 23 -5.49 2.12 7.11
CA ALA A 23 -4.92 3.30 7.76
C ALA A 23 -4.32 2.96 9.13
N LEU A 24 -5.00 2.14 9.92
CA LEU A 24 -4.51 1.70 11.24
C LEU A 24 -3.25 0.83 11.11
N LEU A 25 -3.22 -0.13 10.18
CA LEU A 25 -2.06 -0.98 9.92
C LEU A 25 -0.87 -0.22 9.33
N SER A 26 -1.11 0.88 8.60
CA SER A 26 -0.04 1.74 8.06
C SER A 26 0.78 2.46 9.12
N LEU A 27 0.24 2.62 10.33
CA LEU A 27 0.96 3.16 11.48
C LEU A 27 1.98 2.16 12.04
N PHE A 28 1.85 0.86 11.72
CA PHE A 28 2.68 -0.24 12.23
C PHE A 28 3.16 -1.18 11.09
N PRO A 29 3.93 -0.69 10.11
CA PRO A 29 4.21 -1.40 8.87
C PRO A 29 5.03 -2.69 9.01
N GLN A 30 5.76 -2.88 10.11
CA GLN A 30 6.60 -4.08 10.34
C GLN A 30 6.13 -4.99 11.47
N GLU A 31 5.15 -4.57 12.28
CA GLU A 31 4.76 -5.32 13.48
C GLU A 31 3.69 -6.39 13.20
N TYR A 32 2.84 -6.21 12.17
CA TYR A 32 1.70 -7.11 11.91
C TYR A 32 1.56 -7.54 10.44
N PRO A 33 2.56 -8.23 9.84
CA PRO A 33 2.51 -8.67 8.45
C PRO A 33 1.37 -9.68 8.15
N HIS A 34 0.96 -10.48 9.14
CA HIS A 34 -0.16 -11.41 9.01
C HIS A 34 -1.53 -10.72 8.92
N LEU A 35 -1.72 -9.59 9.61
CA LEU A 35 -2.95 -8.79 9.51
C LEU A 35 -3.08 -8.07 8.16
N TRP A 36 -1.96 -7.72 7.54
CA TRP A 36 -1.95 -7.22 6.16
C TRP A 36 -2.47 -8.28 5.18
N ILE A 37 -2.14 -9.55 5.39
CA ILE A 37 -2.65 -10.64 4.56
C ILE A 37 -4.15 -10.84 4.78
N GLU A 38 -4.63 -10.83 6.03
CA GLU A 38 -6.07 -10.92 6.32
C GLU A 38 -6.86 -9.75 5.73
N LEU A 39 -6.30 -8.54 5.81
CA LEU A 39 -6.89 -7.34 5.21
C LEU A 39 -6.95 -7.46 3.69
N GLU A 40 -5.84 -7.81 3.04
CA GLU A 40 -5.77 -7.87 1.58
C GLU A 40 -6.55 -9.08 1.01
N ALA A 41 -6.68 -10.16 1.77
CA ALA A 41 -7.58 -11.26 1.41
C ALA A 41 -9.06 -10.87 1.54
N SER A 42 -9.39 -10.03 2.52
CA SER A 42 -10.75 -9.51 2.71
C SER A 42 -11.10 -8.38 1.74
N SER A 43 -10.10 -7.65 1.25
CA SER A 43 -10.21 -6.72 0.10
C SER A 43 -10.19 -7.45 -1.25
N GLY A 44 -9.88 -8.75 -1.20
CA GLY A 44 -9.72 -9.66 -2.33
C GLY A 44 -8.54 -9.35 -3.25
N ASN A 45 -7.59 -8.51 -2.84
CA ASN A 45 -6.35 -8.26 -3.56
C ASN A 45 -5.40 -9.48 -3.49
N TRP A 46 -5.75 -10.54 -4.23
CA TRP A 46 -5.03 -11.83 -4.21
C TRP A 46 -3.59 -11.71 -4.68
N LYS A 47 -3.28 -10.73 -5.54
CA LYS A 47 -1.90 -10.45 -5.99
C LYS A 47 -1.04 -9.93 -4.85
N ARG A 48 -1.55 -8.95 -4.09
CA ARG A 48 -0.87 -8.42 -2.90
C ARG A 48 -0.74 -9.47 -1.81
N VAL A 49 -1.74 -10.35 -1.66
CA VAL A 49 -1.68 -11.49 -0.72
C VAL A 49 -0.53 -12.44 -1.06
N VAL A 50 -0.30 -12.74 -2.34
CA VAL A 50 0.84 -13.56 -2.79
C VAL A 50 2.17 -12.88 -2.47
N GLU A 51 2.30 -11.58 -2.77
CA GLU A 51 3.50 -10.78 -2.47
C GLU A 51 3.80 -10.74 -0.95
N LEU A 52 2.76 -10.51 -0.13
CA LEU A 52 2.91 -10.41 1.32
C LEU A 52 3.22 -11.77 1.97
N TYR A 53 2.67 -12.86 1.44
CA TYR A 53 2.92 -14.20 1.96
C TYR A 53 4.40 -14.61 1.85
N GLU A 54 5.13 -14.15 0.82
CA GLU A 54 6.57 -14.39 0.68
C GLU A 54 7.40 -13.71 1.78
N THR A 55 6.87 -12.65 2.40
CA THR A 55 7.53 -11.87 3.46
C THR A 55 7.29 -12.39 4.89
N LEU A 56 6.41 -13.39 5.06
CA LEU A 56 6.12 -14.01 6.36
C LEU A 56 7.27 -14.90 6.87
N THR A 57 7.32 -15.12 8.18
CA THR A 57 8.16 -16.16 8.81
C THR A 57 7.61 -17.55 8.50
N GLU A 58 8.47 -18.58 8.50
CA GLU A 58 8.08 -19.97 8.16
C GLU A 58 6.96 -20.52 9.06
N GLU A 59 6.93 -20.12 10.34
CA GLU A 59 5.87 -20.50 11.28
C GLU A 59 4.50 -19.91 10.89
N MET A 60 4.45 -18.65 10.45
CA MET A 60 3.20 -18.02 9.99
C MET A 60 2.78 -18.46 8.58
N LYS A 61 3.73 -18.88 7.73
CA LYS A 61 3.40 -19.44 6.42
C LYS A 61 2.55 -20.70 6.54
N GLU A 62 2.79 -21.52 7.56
CA GLU A 62 2.02 -22.75 7.78
C GLU A 62 0.56 -22.46 8.11
N ASP A 63 0.30 -21.43 8.94
CA ASP A 63 -1.05 -20.98 9.32
C ASP A 63 -1.85 -20.38 8.14
N TYR A 64 -1.19 -19.64 7.24
CA TYR A 64 -1.85 -18.97 6.11
C TYR A 64 -1.75 -19.74 4.77
N LYS A 65 -1.22 -20.97 4.78
CA LYS A 65 -1.00 -21.80 3.59
C LYS A 65 -2.27 -22.05 2.77
N ALA A 66 -3.41 -22.26 3.42
CA ALA A 66 -4.71 -22.46 2.75
C ALA A 66 -5.18 -21.19 2.02
N LEU A 67 -4.91 -20.04 2.61
CA LEU A 67 -5.27 -18.73 2.08
C LEU A 67 -4.34 -18.34 0.91
N PHE A 68 -3.06 -18.68 1.01
CA PHE A 68 -2.10 -18.54 -0.09
C PHE A 68 -2.46 -19.40 -1.31
N LYS A 69 -2.83 -20.67 -1.11
CA LYS A 69 -3.27 -21.54 -2.22
C LYS A 69 -4.50 -20.96 -2.94
N THR A 70 -5.45 -20.43 -2.17
CA THR A 70 -6.63 -19.74 -2.70
C THR A 70 -6.25 -18.48 -3.48
N ALA A 71 -5.27 -17.72 -2.99
CA ALA A 71 -4.75 -16.54 -3.69
C ALA A 71 -4.04 -16.92 -4.99
N GLN A 72 -3.26 -18.01 -5.00
CA GLN A 72 -2.56 -18.51 -6.19
C GLN A 72 -3.53 -18.97 -7.30
N ASP A 73 -4.64 -19.61 -6.91
CA ASP A 73 -5.70 -20.04 -7.84
C ASP A 73 -6.52 -18.85 -8.38
N ARG A 74 -6.71 -17.80 -7.58
CA ARG A 74 -7.50 -16.59 -7.93
C ARG A 74 -6.67 -15.45 -8.53
N ALA A 75 -5.35 -15.53 -8.53
CA ALA A 75 -4.47 -14.47 -9.02
C ALA A 75 -4.32 -14.43 -10.56
N LYS A 76 -4.96 -15.30 -11.34
CA LYS A 76 -4.75 -15.42 -12.79
C LYS A 76 -5.45 -14.34 -13.63
N GLU A 77 -4.57 -13.51 -14.23
CA GLU A 77 -4.53 -12.80 -15.52
C GLU A 77 -5.81 -12.68 -16.40
N ASP A 78 -6.28 -11.44 -16.47
CA ASP A 78 -7.09 -10.78 -17.51
C ASP A 78 -8.63 -10.74 -17.33
N TYR A 79 -9.07 -9.70 -16.60
CA TYR A 79 -10.48 -9.37 -16.32
C TYR A 79 -11.03 -8.31 -17.28
N SER A 80 -10.28 -7.99 -18.34
CA SER A 80 -10.74 -7.15 -19.45
C SER A 80 -12.09 -7.63 -19.97
N GLU A 81 -12.30 -8.95 -20.01
CA GLU A 81 -13.49 -9.59 -20.55
C GLU A 81 -14.71 -9.40 -19.62
N ASP A 82 -14.57 -9.62 -18.31
CA ASP A 82 -15.66 -9.42 -17.33
C ASP A 82 -16.05 -7.94 -17.18
N VAL A 83 -15.07 -7.03 -17.23
CA VAL A 83 -15.31 -5.58 -17.22
C VAL A 83 -16.00 -5.15 -18.51
N LYS A 84 -15.61 -5.72 -19.66
CA LYS A 84 -16.24 -5.47 -20.95
C LYS A 84 -17.66 -6.02 -21.00
N GLU A 85 -17.92 -7.19 -20.42
CA GLU A 85 -19.25 -7.77 -20.27
C GLU A 85 -20.15 -6.90 -19.38
N ALA A 86 -19.62 -6.38 -18.26
CA ALA A 86 -20.35 -5.42 -17.44
C ALA A 86 -20.68 -4.12 -18.19
N PHE A 87 -19.75 -3.60 -19.01
CA PHE A 87 -20.03 -2.44 -19.86
C PHE A 87 -21.04 -2.75 -20.97
N GLU A 88 -21.02 -3.94 -21.56
CA GLU A 88 -21.99 -4.39 -22.57
C GLU A 88 -23.40 -4.56 -21.96
N GLU A 89 -23.52 -5.03 -20.72
CA GLU A 89 -24.81 -5.12 -20.01
C GLU A 89 -25.37 -3.74 -19.62
N ILE A 90 -24.50 -2.78 -19.27
CA ILE A 90 -24.90 -1.36 -19.09
C ILE A 90 -25.42 -0.77 -20.41
N LEU A 91 -24.77 -1.07 -21.54
CA LEU A 91 -25.21 -0.63 -22.86
C LEU A 91 -26.56 -1.26 -23.27
N LYS A 92 -26.90 -2.42 -22.73
CA LYS A 92 -28.21 -3.10 -22.90
C LYS A 92 -29.28 -2.63 -21.90
N ASN A 93 -29.02 -1.60 -21.08
CA ASN A 93 -29.90 -1.12 -20.00
C ASN A 93 -30.16 -2.14 -18.88
N ASN A 94 -29.34 -3.19 -18.76
CA ASN A 94 -29.42 -4.19 -17.69
C ASN A 94 -28.48 -3.82 -16.53
N PHE A 95 -28.88 -2.80 -15.79
CA PHE A 95 -28.07 -2.23 -14.72
C PHE A 95 -27.86 -3.17 -13.53
N GLU A 96 -28.82 -4.05 -13.21
CA GLU A 96 -28.69 -5.00 -12.09
C GLU A 96 -27.68 -6.11 -12.38
N GLY A 97 -27.64 -6.65 -13.61
CA GLY A 97 -26.67 -7.67 -14.02
C GLY A 97 -25.23 -7.13 -14.08
N ALA A 98 -25.04 -5.95 -14.67
CA ALA A 98 -23.75 -5.28 -14.70
C ALA A 98 -23.25 -4.92 -13.28
N MET A 99 -24.16 -4.55 -12.37
CA MET A 99 -23.81 -4.22 -10.99
C MET A 99 -23.40 -5.46 -10.19
N ALA A 100 -24.03 -6.62 -10.40
CA ALA A 100 -23.64 -7.88 -9.76
C ALA A 100 -22.23 -8.33 -10.18
N ILE A 101 -21.89 -8.16 -11.47
CA ILE A 101 -20.55 -8.43 -12.00
C ILE A 101 -19.53 -7.46 -11.38
N LEU A 102 -19.86 -6.16 -11.35
CA LEU A 102 -18.99 -5.13 -10.76
C LEU A 102 -18.84 -5.24 -9.24
N GLU A 103 -19.84 -5.71 -8.50
CA GLU A 103 -19.76 -5.97 -7.06
C GLU A 103 -18.92 -7.21 -6.74
N GLY A 104 -18.96 -8.23 -7.60
CA GLY A 104 -18.05 -9.37 -7.53
C GLY A 104 -16.60 -8.97 -7.79
N ILE A 105 -16.37 -8.10 -8.78
CA ILE A 105 -15.05 -7.58 -9.14
C ILE A 105 -14.53 -6.60 -8.06
N SER A 106 -15.38 -5.77 -7.44
CA SER A 106 -14.95 -4.78 -6.43
C SER A 106 -14.50 -5.41 -5.12
N LYS A 107 -15.07 -6.57 -4.75
CA LYS A 107 -14.60 -7.40 -3.63
C LYS A 107 -13.27 -8.10 -3.92
N MET A 108 -12.80 -8.10 -5.17
CA MET A 108 -11.55 -8.73 -5.59
C MET A 108 -10.45 -7.72 -5.98
N TYR A 109 -10.77 -6.44 -6.22
CA TYR A 109 -9.78 -5.47 -6.71
C TYR A 109 -10.01 -4.05 -6.19
N PRO A 110 -9.37 -3.65 -5.07
CA PRO A 110 -9.45 -2.28 -4.54
C PRO A 110 -8.83 -1.23 -5.48
N GLU A 111 -7.96 -1.59 -6.43
CA GLU A 111 -7.41 -0.64 -7.41
C GLU A 111 -8.46 -0.09 -8.39
N LEU A 112 -9.54 -0.84 -8.64
CA LEU A 112 -10.66 -0.41 -9.48
C LEU A 112 -11.50 0.68 -8.79
N VAL A 113 -11.65 0.59 -7.47
CA VAL A 113 -12.28 1.62 -6.64
C VAL A 113 -11.46 2.92 -6.68
N GLU A 114 -10.14 2.82 -6.57
CA GLU A 114 -9.21 3.95 -6.73
C GLU A 114 -9.26 4.56 -8.15
N GLY A 115 -9.38 3.73 -9.19
CA GLY A 115 -9.55 4.18 -10.56
C GLY A 115 -10.85 4.96 -10.79
N ILE A 116 -11.94 4.56 -10.14
CA ILE A 116 -13.22 5.31 -10.16
C ILE A 116 -13.09 6.61 -9.38
N ALA A 117 -12.40 6.60 -8.23
CA ALA A 117 -12.10 7.80 -7.46
C ALA A 117 -11.26 8.82 -8.24
N LEU A 118 -10.27 8.36 -9.01
CA LEU A 118 -9.46 9.19 -9.90
C LEU A 118 -10.28 9.77 -11.07
N LYS A 119 -11.19 8.98 -11.67
CA LYS A 119 -12.12 9.47 -12.71
C LYS A 119 -13.10 10.51 -12.15
N LEU A 120 -13.56 10.34 -10.91
CA LEU A 120 -14.38 11.33 -10.20
C LEU A 120 -13.59 12.63 -10.00
N GLU A 121 -12.34 12.57 -9.56
CA GLU A 121 -11.50 13.76 -9.38
C GLU A 121 -11.22 14.49 -10.71
N LEU A 122 -10.93 13.73 -11.78
CA LEU A 122 -10.75 14.28 -13.12
C LEU A 122 -12.03 14.92 -13.68
N ALA A 123 -13.20 14.31 -13.46
CA ALA A 123 -14.50 14.87 -13.86
C ALA A 123 -14.79 16.18 -13.12
N ARG A 124 -14.45 16.26 -11.82
CA ARG A 124 -14.54 17.49 -11.01
C ARG A 124 -13.61 18.58 -11.53
N ARG A 125 -12.35 18.26 -11.82
CA ARG A 125 -11.38 19.22 -12.41
C ARG A 125 -11.82 19.74 -13.78
N LYS A 126 -12.50 18.91 -14.58
CA LYS A 126 -13.08 19.28 -15.89
C LYS A 126 -14.46 19.94 -15.79
N LYS A 127 -15.02 20.15 -14.59
CA LYS A 127 -16.35 20.72 -14.32
C LYS A 127 -17.52 19.97 -14.99
N ASP A 128 -17.36 18.68 -15.27
CA ASP A 128 -18.41 17.85 -15.87
C ASP A 128 -19.32 17.26 -14.79
N ARG A 129 -20.44 17.94 -14.53
CA ARG A 129 -21.35 17.62 -13.42
C ARG A 129 -22.11 16.30 -13.61
N ALA A 130 -22.44 15.93 -14.85
CA ALA A 130 -23.20 14.70 -15.12
C ALA A 130 -22.33 13.46 -14.87
N ARG A 131 -21.08 13.49 -15.38
CA ARG A 131 -20.13 12.39 -15.16
C ARG A 131 -19.64 12.31 -13.72
N ALA A 132 -19.43 13.45 -13.05
CA ALA A 132 -19.07 13.47 -11.64
C ALA A 132 -20.15 12.83 -10.76
N HIS A 133 -21.43 13.11 -11.00
CA HIS A 133 -22.53 12.52 -10.24
C HIS A 133 -22.60 11.00 -10.39
N ASN A 134 -22.46 10.49 -11.63
CA ASN A 134 -22.47 9.05 -11.88
C ASN A 134 -21.29 8.34 -11.19
N TYR A 135 -20.07 8.89 -11.27
CA TYR A 135 -18.91 8.28 -10.61
C TYR A 135 -18.99 8.37 -9.08
N GLU A 136 -19.60 9.43 -8.54
CA GLU A 136 -19.85 9.56 -7.11
C GLU A 136 -20.86 8.54 -6.61
N GLU A 137 -21.94 8.29 -7.35
CA GLU A 137 -22.93 7.27 -6.98
C GLU A 137 -22.36 5.86 -7.04
N ILE A 138 -21.56 5.58 -8.08
CA ILE A 138 -20.83 4.30 -8.21
C ILE A 138 -19.84 4.15 -7.04
N LEU A 139 -19.02 5.16 -6.76
CA LEU A 139 -18.04 5.10 -5.66
C LEU A 139 -18.71 4.98 -4.30
N ARG A 140 -19.85 5.66 -4.06
CA ARG A 140 -20.60 5.58 -2.80
C ARG A 140 -21.23 4.21 -2.58
N LYS A 141 -21.55 3.47 -3.64
CA LYS A 141 -22.06 2.09 -3.56
C LYS A 141 -20.92 1.06 -3.43
N LEU A 142 -19.72 1.37 -3.94
CA LEU A 142 -18.54 0.49 -3.89
C LEU A 142 -17.70 0.65 -2.61
N ASP A 143 -17.37 1.88 -2.21
CA ASP A 143 -16.74 2.23 -0.93
C ASP A 143 -17.31 3.57 -0.41
N PRO A 144 -18.37 3.53 0.43
CA PRO A 144 -18.97 4.72 1.02
C PRO A 144 -18.01 5.54 1.89
N SER A 145 -16.90 4.95 2.34
CA SER A 145 -15.93 5.57 3.25
C SER A 145 -14.76 6.24 2.54
N HIS A 146 -14.73 6.19 1.20
CA HIS A 146 -13.62 6.68 0.40
C HIS A 146 -13.35 8.19 0.59
N PRO A 147 -12.09 8.63 0.82
CA PRO A 147 -11.76 10.02 1.14
C PRO A 147 -12.19 11.04 0.08
N VAL A 148 -12.24 10.62 -1.20
CA VAL A 148 -12.72 11.46 -2.32
C VAL A 148 -14.21 11.78 -2.22
N LEU A 149 -15.01 10.96 -1.51
CA LEU A 149 -16.40 11.25 -1.18
C LEU A 149 -16.52 12.21 0.02
N VAL A 150 -15.59 12.17 0.97
CA VAL A 150 -15.62 12.99 2.20
C VAL A 150 -15.33 14.47 1.93
N GLN A 151 -14.60 14.78 0.85
CA GLN A 151 -14.38 16.15 0.37
C GLN A 151 -15.69 16.91 0.01
N LEU A 152 -16.86 16.26 0.03
CA LEU A 152 -18.17 16.88 -0.27
C LEU A 152 -18.91 17.49 0.93
N SER A 153 -18.39 17.45 2.15
CA SER A 153 -19.15 18.00 3.29
C SER A 153 -19.21 19.55 3.33
N GLU A 154 -18.50 20.26 2.45
CA GLU A 154 -18.68 21.72 2.27
C GLU A 154 -19.88 22.09 1.35
N SER A 155 -20.83 21.18 1.15
CA SER A 155 -22.11 21.59 0.54
C SER A 155 -22.94 22.36 1.57
N LYS A 156 -23.11 23.67 1.33
CA LYS A 156 -23.96 24.60 2.08
C LYS A 156 -25.23 23.90 2.61
N PRO A 157 -25.49 23.93 3.94
CA PRO A 157 -26.62 23.22 4.50
C PRO A 157 -27.95 23.77 3.95
N ARG A 158 -28.74 22.90 3.31
CA ARG A 158 -30.16 23.11 2.98
C ARG A 158 -31.06 23.27 4.22
N ILE A 159 -30.48 23.40 5.42
CA ILE A 159 -31.16 23.51 6.71
C ILE A 159 -31.99 24.81 6.80
N ASN A 160 -31.54 25.91 6.17
CA ASN A 160 -32.29 27.17 6.15
C ASN A 160 -33.64 27.06 5.41
N SER A 161 -33.80 26.11 4.47
CA SER A 161 -35.07 25.95 3.74
C SER A 161 -36.11 25.18 4.55
N ILE A 162 -35.68 24.26 5.41
CA ILE A 162 -36.58 23.45 6.24
C ILE A 162 -37.07 24.25 7.46
N ILE A 163 -36.16 25.00 8.10
CA ILE A 163 -36.51 25.89 9.23
C ILE A 163 -37.47 27.00 8.79
N SER A 164 -37.28 27.55 7.59
CA SER A 164 -38.18 28.59 7.04
C SER A 164 -39.60 28.07 6.80
N TRP A 165 -39.74 26.84 6.29
CA TRP A 165 -41.04 26.20 6.08
C TRP A 165 -41.76 25.89 7.40
N LEU A 166 -41.02 25.41 8.41
CA LEU A 166 -41.57 25.14 9.75
C LEU A 166 -42.07 26.41 10.45
N ASN A 167 -41.31 27.51 10.34
CA ASN A 167 -41.72 28.82 10.87
C ASN A 167 -42.98 29.35 10.19
N MET A 168 -43.14 29.11 8.88
CA MET A 168 -44.35 29.53 8.15
C MET A 168 -45.59 28.74 8.58
N MET A 169 -45.45 27.44 8.86
CA MET A 169 -46.54 26.59 9.38
C MET A 169 -46.99 27.02 10.78
N ILE A 170 -46.04 27.33 11.67
CA ILE A 170 -46.37 27.84 13.02
C ILE A 170 -47.10 29.19 12.93
N ALA A 171 -46.63 30.09 12.06
CA ALA A 171 -47.29 31.39 11.83
C ALA A 171 -48.73 31.20 11.32
N ALA A 172 -48.96 30.29 10.36
CA ALA A 172 -50.29 30.01 9.84
C ALA A 172 -51.25 29.44 10.91
N ALA A 173 -50.76 28.54 11.77
CA ALA A 173 -51.55 27.96 12.86
C ALA A 173 -51.95 29.02 13.91
N THR A 174 -51.03 29.91 14.28
CA THR A 174 -51.34 31.01 15.22
C THR A 174 -52.36 32.00 14.65
N LEU A 175 -52.29 32.28 13.35
CA LEU A 175 -53.20 33.20 12.66
C LEU A 175 -54.62 32.60 12.56
N ALA A 176 -54.74 31.30 12.30
CA ALA A 176 -56.01 30.58 12.32
C ALA A 176 -56.67 30.58 13.71
N LEU A 177 -55.88 30.39 14.78
CA LEU A 177 -56.38 30.41 16.15
C LEU A 177 -56.93 31.80 16.53
N VAL A 178 -56.22 32.88 16.16
CA VAL A 178 -56.68 34.25 16.38
C VAL A 178 -57.94 34.55 15.58
N LEU A 179 -58.06 34.04 14.35
CA LEU A 179 -59.25 34.23 13.51
C LEU A 179 -60.51 33.58 14.14
N VAL A 180 -60.36 32.38 14.70
CA VAL A 180 -61.46 31.67 15.38
C VAL A 180 -61.90 32.42 16.65
N LEU A 181 -60.95 32.97 17.42
CA LEU A 181 -61.23 33.77 18.62
C LEU A 181 -61.93 35.11 18.32
N VAL A 182 -61.66 35.70 17.15
CA VAL A 182 -62.25 37.00 16.76
C VAL A 182 -63.64 36.86 16.13
N ILE A 183 -63.95 35.73 15.50
CA ILE A 183 -65.23 35.52 14.77
C ILE A 183 -66.31 34.85 15.65
N ALA A 184 -65.95 34.25 16.79
CA ALA A 184 -66.94 33.68 17.70
C ALA A 184 -67.80 34.79 18.36
N PRO A 185 -69.14 34.80 18.17
CA PRO A 185 -70.00 35.84 18.72
C PRO A 185 -70.14 35.69 20.24
N ILE A 186 -69.73 36.70 20.99
CA ILE A 186 -69.99 36.83 22.43
C ILE A 186 -71.45 37.28 22.60
N GLY A 187 -72.35 36.35 22.90
CA GLY A 187 -73.70 36.63 23.42
C GLY A 187 -73.71 36.67 24.96
N PRO A 188 -74.63 37.42 25.60
CA PRO A 188 -74.56 37.66 27.04
C PRO A 188 -75.17 36.53 27.88
N SER A 189 -74.56 36.34 29.05
CA SER A 189 -75.11 35.69 30.26
C SER A 189 -75.49 34.21 30.20
N GLN A 190 -74.52 33.35 30.50
CA GLN A 190 -74.73 32.18 31.37
C GLN A 190 -73.62 32.17 32.42
N GLN A 191 -74.00 32.21 33.71
CA GLN A 191 -73.06 31.96 34.82
C GLN A 191 -72.48 30.55 34.65
N PRO A 192 -71.17 30.35 34.77
CA PRO A 192 -70.58 29.02 34.64
C PRO A 192 -70.91 28.20 35.89
N ASP A 193 -71.43 26.99 35.68
CA ASP A 193 -71.53 25.96 36.72
C ASP A 193 -70.18 25.84 37.45
N SER A 194 -70.23 25.89 38.78
CA SER A 194 -69.03 25.90 39.65
C SER A 194 -68.12 24.68 39.45
N SER A 195 -68.65 23.55 38.98
CA SER A 195 -67.90 22.35 38.61
C SER A 195 -67.04 22.54 37.34
N LEU A 196 -67.59 23.19 36.31
CA LEU A 196 -66.90 23.51 35.06
C LEU A 196 -65.73 24.49 35.29
N SER A 197 -65.94 25.48 36.17
CA SER A 197 -64.88 26.43 36.55
C SER A 197 -63.71 25.75 37.27
N GLN A 198 -64.01 24.72 38.08
CA GLN A 198 -63.01 23.98 38.84
C GLN A 198 -62.22 23.01 37.95
N GLU A 199 -62.88 22.31 37.00
CA GLU A 199 -62.21 21.49 36.00
C GLU A 199 -61.31 22.32 35.07
N ILE A 200 -61.77 23.52 34.67
CA ILE A 200 -60.95 24.46 33.87
C ILE A 200 -59.71 24.91 34.64
N GLN A 201 -59.82 25.18 35.95
CA GLN A 201 -58.66 25.54 36.79
C GLN A 201 -57.66 24.39 36.94
N ILE A 202 -58.14 23.16 37.13
CA ILE A 202 -57.28 21.95 37.24
C ILE A 202 -56.58 21.68 35.90
N ALA A 203 -57.31 21.81 34.79
CA ALA A 203 -56.75 21.68 33.45
C ALA A 203 -55.69 22.76 33.17
N GLN A 204 -55.94 24.01 33.56
CA GLN A 204 -54.96 25.11 33.43
C GLN A 204 -53.71 24.91 34.28
N THR A 205 -53.83 24.43 35.52
CA THR A 205 -52.67 24.18 36.38
C THR A 205 -51.85 23.00 35.87
N THR A 206 -52.51 21.94 35.40
CA THR A 206 -51.84 20.78 34.78
C THR A 206 -51.11 21.19 33.50
N LEU A 207 -51.77 21.95 32.62
CA LEU A 207 -51.18 22.45 31.38
C LEU A 207 -49.98 23.37 31.67
N THR A 208 -50.12 24.29 32.63
CA THR A 208 -49.02 25.18 33.06
C THR A 208 -47.83 24.38 33.60
N SER A 209 -48.07 23.32 34.38
CA SER A 209 -47.02 22.44 34.89
C SER A 209 -46.30 21.70 33.75
N GLN A 210 -47.04 21.13 32.80
CA GLN A 210 -46.46 20.45 31.63
C GLN A 210 -45.65 21.41 30.75
N ILE A 211 -46.16 22.63 30.53
CA ILE A 211 -45.44 23.68 29.79
C ILE A 211 -44.15 24.05 30.51
N ASN A 212 -44.17 24.27 31.83
CA ASN A 212 -42.96 24.60 32.59
C ASN A 212 -41.94 23.47 32.59
N SER A 213 -42.39 22.21 32.66
CA SER A 213 -41.54 21.02 32.51
C SER A 213 -40.91 20.97 31.11
N ALA A 214 -41.70 21.18 30.06
CA ALA A 214 -41.21 21.19 28.68
C ALA A 214 -40.19 22.33 28.45
N ILE A 215 -40.45 23.53 28.98
CA ILE A 215 -39.52 24.66 28.93
C ILE A 215 -38.21 24.32 29.67
N GLY A 216 -38.30 23.66 30.82
CA GLY A 216 -37.13 23.19 31.58
C GLY A 216 -36.27 22.22 30.77
N SER A 217 -36.90 21.22 30.14
CA SER A 217 -36.22 20.25 29.26
C SER A 217 -35.56 20.94 28.08
N VAL A 218 -36.31 21.78 27.35
CA VAL A 218 -35.78 22.52 26.19
C VAL A 218 -34.60 23.41 26.58
N ARG A 219 -34.64 24.04 27.77
CA ARG A 219 -33.52 24.85 28.26
C ARG A 219 -32.27 24.00 28.54
N SER A 220 -32.46 22.80 29.08
CA SER A 220 -31.38 21.84 29.29
C SER A 220 -30.77 21.39 27.96
N ASP A 221 -31.62 21.05 26.98
CA ASP A 221 -31.19 20.63 25.64
C ASP A 221 -30.44 21.76 24.92
N ILE A 222 -30.91 23.01 25.03
CA ILE A 222 -30.23 24.19 24.49
C ILE A 222 -28.84 24.36 25.12
N GLN A 223 -28.72 24.14 26.43
CA GLN A 223 -27.44 24.24 27.11
C GLN A 223 -26.47 23.15 26.64
N GLN A 224 -26.95 21.91 26.53
CA GLN A 224 -26.15 20.80 26.02
C GLN A 224 -25.69 21.04 24.57
N VAL A 225 -26.59 21.51 23.70
CA VAL A 225 -26.24 21.87 22.32
C VAL A 225 -25.19 22.97 22.28
N ARG A 226 -25.24 23.93 23.21
CA ARG A 226 -24.24 25.00 23.30
C ARG A 226 -22.87 24.46 23.69
N ASP A 227 -22.83 23.59 24.69
CA ASP A 227 -21.60 22.95 25.14
C ASP A 227 -21.01 22.05 24.03
N ASP A 228 -21.85 21.35 23.28
CA ASP A 228 -21.45 20.55 22.11
C ASP A 228 -20.89 21.42 20.98
N ILE A 229 -21.47 22.60 20.73
CA ILE A 229 -20.96 23.58 19.74
C ILE A 229 -19.58 24.10 20.16
N ASP A 230 -19.38 24.42 21.43
CA ASP A 230 -18.10 24.90 21.94
C ASP A 230 -17.01 23.83 21.82
N ASN A 231 -17.35 22.57 22.14
CA ASN A 231 -16.45 21.42 21.96
C ASN A 231 -16.11 21.18 20.48
N LEU A 232 -17.10 21.33 19.58
CA LEU A 232 -16.90 21.17 18.15
C LEU A 232 -15.99 22.28 17.59
N SER A 233 -16.15 23.51 18.07
CA SER A 233 -15.29 24.65 17.71
C SER A 233 -13.84 24.40 18.09
N GLN A 234 -13.60 23.94 19.33
CA GLN A 234 -12.25 23.61 19.80
C GLN A 234 -11.62 22.46 19.00
N THR A 235 -12.42 21.46 18.63
CA THR A 235 -11.96 20.33 17.81
C THR A 235 -11.61 20.81 16.39
N SER A 236 -12.41 21.69 15.81
CA SER A 236 -12.16 22.30 14.51
C SER A 236 -10.87 23.13 14.50
N GLU A 237 -10.58 23.88 15.56
CA GLU A 237 -9.33 24.63 15.69
C GLU A 237 -8.12 23.71 15.75
N LYS A 238 -8.18 22.64 16.56
CA LYS A 238 -7.11 21.62 16.62
C LYS A 238 -6.85 20.99 15.26
N LEU A 239 -7.90 20.56 14.57
CA LEU A 239 -7.80 20.02 13.19
C LEU A 239 -7.17 21.02 12.23
N GLY A 240 -7.51 22.31 12.32
CA GLY A 240 -6.91 23.36 11.50
C GLY A 240 -5.40 23.54 11.76
N THR A 241 -4.96 23.41 13.01
CA THR A 241 -3.53 23.45 13.36
C THR A 241 -2.78 22.22 12.87
N GLU A 242 -3.35 21.01 13.05
CA GLU A 242 -2.77 19.77 12.55
C GLU A 242 -2.65 19.76 11.03
N GLN A 243 -3.69 20.20 10.31
CA GLN A 243 -3.67 20.32 8.86
C GLN A 243 -2.56 21.27 8.38
N SER A 244 -2.37 22.38 9.09
CA SER A 244 -1.31 23.35 8.78
C SER A 244 0.08 22.75 8.97
N SER A 245 0.29 21.98 10.05
CA SER A 245 1.55 21.26 10.31
C SER A 245 1.81 20.17 9.26
N LEU A 246 0.80 19.41 8.86
CA LEU A 246 0.91 18.39 7.82
C LEU A 246 1.25 18.99 6.46
N LYS A 247 0.68 20.16 6.15
CA LYS A 247 1.00 20.90 4.91
C LYS A 247 2.46 21.35 4.89
N GLU A 248 2.99 21.80 6.03
CA GLU A 248 4.40 22.16 6.16
C GLU A 248 5.33 20.95 5.96
N ILE A 249 5.04 19.84 6.65
CA ILE A 249 5.79 18.57 6.50
C ILE A 249 5.76 18.10 5.04
N THR A 250 4.60 18.19 4.38
CA THR A 250 4.44 17.82 2.96
C THR A 250 5.33 18.69 2.06
N ASN A 251 5.34 20.01 2.27
CA ASN A 251 6.18 20.92 1.48
C ASN A 251 7.68 20.67 1.69
N ASN A 252 8.09 20.40 2.93
CA ASN A 252 9.48 20.03 3.24
C ASN A 252 9.86 18.71 2.56
N THR A 253 8.97 17.72 2.58
CA THR A 253 9.18 16.43 1.92
C THR A 253 9.29 16.59 0.39
N ILE A 254 8.41 17.38 -0.24
CA ILE A 254 8.48 17.69 -1.67
C ILE A 254 9.82 18.36 -2.03
N SER A 255 10.31 19.24 -1.17
CA SER A 255 11.59 19.93 -1.38
C SER A 255 12.77 18.95 -1.30
N ALA A 256 12.78 18.07 -0.29
CA ALA A 256 13.79 17.03 -0.16
C ALA A 256 13.78 16.03 -1.33
N VAL A 257 12.60 15.66 -1.83
CA VAL A 257 12.47 14.79 -3.01
C VAL A 257 13.06 15.45 -4.26
N LYS A 258 12.82 16.75 -4.48
CA LYS A 258 13.41 17.48 -5.60
C LYS A 258 14.93 17.57 -5.51
N GLU A 259 15.47 17.77 -4.31
CA GLU A 259 16.93 17.72 -4.11
C GLU A 259 17.48 16.34 -4.45
N LEU A 260 16.82 15.28 -4.01
CA LEU A 260 17.20 13.91 -4.33
C LEU A 260 17.16 13.64 -5.85
N GLU A 261 16.11 14.06 -6.53
CA GLU A 261 16.00 13.95 -8.00
C GLU A 261 17.18 14.64 -8.72
N ASN A 262 17.57 15.83 -8.26
CA ASN A 262 18.71 16.54 -8.82
C ASN A 262 20.03 15.79 -8.57
N THR A 263 20.22 15.21 -7.38
CA THR A 263 21.43 14.41 -7.10
C THR A 263 21.51 13.15 -7.96
N ILE A 264 20.39 12.44 -8.13
CA ILE A 264 20.30 11.26 -9.00
C ILE A 264 20.64 11.64 -10.45
N MET A 265 20.13 12.78 -10.93
CA MET A 265 20.40 13.27 -12.28
C MET A 265 21.88 13.62 -12.47
N SER A 266 22.53 14.22 -11.46
CA SER A 266 23.97 14.47 -11.48
C SER A 266 24.78 13.18 -11.54
N LEU A 267 24.47 12.23 -10.65
CA LEU A 267 25.14 10.92 -10.61
C LEU A 267 24.96 10.14 -11.91
N SER A 268 23.75 10.16 -12.49
CA SER A 268 23.49 9.53 -13.79
C SER A 268 24.33 10.14 -14.90
N LYS A 269 24.53 11.47 -14.88
CA LYS A 269 25.36 12.16 -15.86
C LYS A 269 26.84 11.82 -15.69
N GLU A 270 27.33 11.81 -14.46
CA GLU A 270 28.71 11.42 -14.14
C GLU A 270 28.99 9.97 -14.56
N ALA A 271 28.07 9.05 -14.23
CA ALA A 271 28.17 7.66 -14.66
C ALA A 271 28.22 7.51 -16.19
N SER A 272 27.38 8.25 -16.93
CA SER A 272 27.41 8.24 -18.40
C SER A 272 28.75 8.73 -18.95
N VAL A 273 29.34 9.78 -18.36
CA VAL A 273 30.67 10.26 -18.76
C VAL A 273 31.74 9.20 -18.48
N SER A 274 31.71 8.56 -17.31
CA SER A 274 32.64 7.49 -16.96
C SER A 274 32.51 6.28 -17.89
N VAL A 275 31.30 5.87 -18.25
CA VAL A 275 31.06 4.78 -19.21
C VAL A 275 31.63 5.11 -20.58
N ASN A 276 31.38 6.30 -21.12
CA ASN A 276 31.94 6.73 -22.40
C ASN A 276 33.48 6.77 -22.36
N SER A 277 34.06 7.18 -21.22
CA SER A 277 35.52 7.16 -21.05
C SER A 277 36.06 5.72 -21.04
N LEU A 278 35.37 4.77 -20.41
CA LEU A 278 35.78 3.37 -20.41
C LEU A 278 35.65 2.76 -21.81
N GLU A 279 34.59 3.09 -22.54
CA GLU A 279 34.38 2.64 -23.92
C GLU A 279 35.52 3.11 -24.84
N SER A 280 35.91 4.39 -24.76
CA SER A 280 37.05 4.89 -25.53
C SER A 280 38.40 4.25 -25.15
N GLN A 281 38.60 3.91 -23.86
CA GLN A 281 39.79 3.15 -23.43
C GLN A 281 39.79 1.72 -23.99
N ILE A 282 38.62 1.06 -24.00
CA ILE A 282 38.46 -0.27 -24.59
C ILE A 282 38.73 -0.25 -26.10
N GLU A 283 38.24 0.77 -26.81
CA GLU A 283 38.54 0.94 -28.24
C GLU A 283 40.04 1.15 -28.49
N ALA A 284 40.70 1.98 -27.69
CA ALA A 284 42.14 2.22 -27.77
C ALA A 284 42.94 0.92 -27.55
N LEU A 285 42.62 0.16 -26.49
CA LEU A 285 43.23 -1.14 -26.22
C LEU A 285 42.96 -2.15 -27.33
N SER A 286 41.74 -2.16 -27.88
CA SER A 286 41.38 -3.06 -29.00
C SER A 286 42.21 -2.76 -30.25
N SER A 287 42.45 -1.48 -30.53
CA SER A 287 43.32 -1.03 -31.63
C SER A 287 44.78 -1.44 -31.40
N GLU A 288 45.28 -1.30 -30.17
CA GLU A 288 46.63 -1.72 -29.78
C GLU A 288 46.83 -3.23 -29.92
N ILE A 289 45.87 -4.04 -29.45
CA ILE A 289 45.86 -5.50 -29.63
C ILE A 289 45.85 -5.88 -31.11
N ALA A 290 45.06 -5.19 -31.94
CA ALA A 290 45.02 -5.44 -33.37
C ALA A 290 46.37 -5.14 -34.06
N ASN A 291 47.11 -4.13 -33.59
CA ASN A 291 48.44 -3.82 -34.08
C ASN A 291 49.48 -4.86 -33.64
N LEU A 292 49.43 -5.33 -32.39
CA LEU A 292 50.30 -6.39 -31.88
C LEU A 292 50.12 -7.72 -32.63
N ARG A 293 48.88 -8.06 -33.00
CA ARG A 293 48.59 -9.27 -33.81
C ARG A 293 49.17 -9.20 -35.21
N LYS A 294 49.26 -8.01 -35.82
CA LYS A 294 49.89 -7.83 -37.14
C LYS A 294 51.41 -8.05 -37.08
N THR A 295 52.04 -7.73 -35.94
CA THR A 295 53.48 -7.98 -35.73
C THR A 295 53.81 -9.45 -35.46
N GLU A 296 52.90 -10.24 -34.88
CA GLU A 296 53.12 -11.68 -34.63
C GLU A 296 53.03 -12.55 -35.89
N THR A 297 52.29 -12.14 -36.93
CA THR A 297 52.17 -12.91 -38.19
C THR A 297 53.43 -12.91 -39.08
N ALA A 298 54.53 -12.28 -38.64
CA ALA A 298 55.81 -12.29 -39.36
C ALA A 298 56.83 -13.31 -38.82
N SER A 299 56.50 -14.10 -37.80
CA SER A 299 57.39 -15.14 -37.26
C SER A 299 56.65 -16.48 -37.13
N GLU A 300 57.10 -17.47 -37.90
CA GLU A 300 56.58 -18.84 -37.96
C GLU A 300 56.65 -19.58 -36.61
N GLY A 301 55.72 -20.51 -36.37
CA GLY A 301 55.90 -21.57 -35.37
C GLY A 301 54.61 -22.11 -34.76
N SER A 302 54.27 -23.35 -35.09
CA SER A 302 53.19 -24.15 -34.50
C SER A 302 53.23 -24.15 -32.95
N ALA A 303 52.21 -23.58 -32.32
CA ALA A 303 51.94 -23.75 -30.89
C ALA A 303 50.43 -23.72 -30.62
N SER A 304 49.97 -24.67 -29.82
CA SER A 304 48.60 -24.81 -29.32
C SER A 304 48.02 -23.48 -28.87
N VAL A 305 46.75 -23.21 -29.21
CA VAL A 305 45.99 -22.05 -28.73
C VAL A 305 45.92 -22.09 -27.20
N GLN A 306 46.83 -21.36 -26.55
CA GLN A 306 46.66 -20.93 -25.17
C GLN A 306 45.86 -19.63 -25.21
N ILE A 307 44.71 -19.63 -24.53
CA ILE A 307 43.95 -18.40 -24.27
C ILE A 307 44.90 -17.44 -23.55
N PRO A 308 45.11 -16.20 -24.05
CA PRO A 308 45.96 -15.24 -23.37
C PRO A 308 45.41 -14.96 -21.98
N GLN A 309 46.17 -15.34 -20.95
CA GLN A 309 45.97 -14.85 -19.58
C GLN A 309 46.28 -13.35 -19.57
N ILE A 310 45.29 -12.52 -19.86
CA ILE A 310 45.35 -11.09 -19.55
C ILE A 310 44.92 -10.95 -18.10
N TYR A 311 45.85 -11.21 -17.17
CA TYR A 311 45.69 -10.80 -15.78
C TYR A 311 46.38 -9.45 -15.62
N PRO A 312 45.65 -8.33 -15.53
CA PRO A 312 46.26 -7.10 -15.07
C PRO A 312 46.73 -7.34 -13.62
N ASP A 313 48.02 -7.12 -13.38
CA ASP A 313 48.75 -7.29 -12.13
C ASP A 313 47.88 -7.14 -10.87
N ASN A 314 47.44 -8.26 -10.27
CA ASN A 314 46.87 -8.37 -8.90
C ASN A 314 46.02 -7.19 -8.40
N ASP A 315 45.30 -6.47 -9.27
CA ASP A 315 44.53 -5.32 -8.85
C ASP A 315 43.37 -5.85 -8.02
N THR A 316 43.47 -5.62 -6.72
CA THR A 316 42.52 -6.10 -5.72
C THR A 316 41.11 -5.59 -6.06
N THR A 317 40.99 -4.48 -6.77
CA THR A 317 39.71 -3.92 -7.26
C THR A 317 39.09 -4.80 -8.35
N VAL A 318 39.89 -5.27 -9.31
CA VAL A 318 39.43 -6.15 -10.39
C VAL A 318 39.05 -7.51 -9.82
N LEU A 319 39.90 -8.08 -8.97
CA LEU A 319 39.64 -9.36 -8.30
C LEU A 319 38.37 -9.29 -7.44
N ARG A 320 38.17 -8.20 -6.71
CA ARG A 320 36.95 -7.97 -5.92
C ARG A 320 35.71 -7.83 -6.81
N SER A 321 35.83 -7.14 -7.95
CA SER A 321 34.72 -6.98 -8.89
C SER A 321 34.31 -8.32 -9.50
N MET A 322 35.27 -9.20 -9.81
CA MET A 322 35.01 -10.57 -10.27
C MET A 322 34.32 -11.41 -9.19
N TRP A 323 34.75 -11.30 -7.93
CA TRP A 323 34.08 -11.98 -6.81
C TRP A 323 32.63 -11.51 -6.66
N ILE A 324 32.38 -10.19 -6.65
CA ILE A 324 31.02 -9.63 -6.56
C ILE A 324 30.16 -10.11 -7.74
N PHE A 325 30.72 -10.17 -8.94
CA PHE A 325 30.01 -10.68 -10.12
C PHE A 325 29.61 -12.16 -9.95
N GLY A 326 30.54 -13.03 -9.53
CA GLY A 326 30.25 -14.43 -9.23
C GLY A 326 29.19 -14.61 -8.13
N TYR A 327 29.27 -13.81 -7.07
CA TYR A 327 28.28 -13.82 -5.98
C TYR A 327 26.88 -13.36 -6.45
N ASN A 328 26.80 -12.35 -7.32
CA ASN A 328 25.53 -11.91 -7.89
C ASN A 328 24.88 -12.96 -8.79
N LEU A 329 25.68 -13.75 -9.53
CA LEU A 329 25.19 -14.90 -10.29
C LEU A 329 24.58 -15.96 -9.36
N TYR A 330 25.26 -16.27 -8.25
CA TYR A 330 24.74 -17.16 -7.20
C TYR A 330 23.40 -16.65 -6.64
N ARG A 331 23.32 -15.37 -6.26
CA ARG A 331 22.08 -14.76 -5.74
C ARG A 331 20.92 -14.75 -6.74
N SER A 332 21.24 -14.75 -8.03
CA SER A 332 20.26 -14.77 -9.13
C SER A 332 19.83 -16.18 -9.54
N GLY A 333 20.29 -17.22 -8.83
CA GLY A 333 19.97 -18.63 -9.15
C GLY A 333 20.75 -19.22 -10.33
N LYS A 334 21.71 -18.49 -10.90
CA LYS A 334 22.55 -18.93 -12.04
C LYS A 334 23.78 -19.69 -11.54
N TYR A 335 23.52 -20.84 -10.89
CA TYR A 335 24.52 -21.57 -10.11
C TYR A 335 25.65 -22.19 -10.96
N SER A 336 25.35 -22.66 -12.18
CA SER A 336 26.36 -23.22 -13.09
C SER A 336 27.35 -22.15 -13.55
N GLU A 337 26.85 -20.95 -13.89
CA GLU A 337 27.67 -19.80 -14.29
C GLU A 337 28.46 -19.24 -13.11
N ALA A 338 27.84 -19.13 -11.93
CA ALA A 338 28.51 -18.69 -10.71
C ALA A 338 29.71 -19.58 -10.39
N THR A 339 29.53 -20.91 -10.48
CA THR A 339 30.58 -21.90 -10.26
C THR A 339 31.78 -21.65 -11.18
N LYS A 340 31.56 -21.51 -12.50
CA LYS A 340 32.64 -21.29 -13.48
C LYS A 340 33.45 -20.02 -13.20
N VAL A 341 32.76 -18.92 -12.87
CA VAL A 341 33.39 -17.62 -12.58
C VAL A 341 34.22 -17.70 -11.31
N LEU A 342 33.64 -18.27 -10.24
CA LEU A 342 34.29 -18.36 -8.93
C LEU A 342 35.44 -19.37 -8.91
N ASP A 343 35.36 -20.48 -9.66
CA ASP A 343 36.48 -21.42 -9.82
C ASP A 343 37.65 -20.76 -10.55
N SER A 344 37.34 -20.04 -11.64
CA SER A 344 38.36 -19.30 -12.39
C SER A 344 39.05 -18.28 -11.49
N LEU A 345 38.28 -17.52 -10.70
CA LEU A 345 38.84 -16.57 -9.74
C LEU A 345 39.64 -17.26 -8.62
N SER A 346 39.17 -18.39 -8.09
CA SER A 346 39.85 -19.14 -7.03
C SER A 346 41.27 -19.56 -7.43
N SER A 347 41.47 -19.94 -8.70
CA SER A 347 42.78 -20.29 -9.25
C SER A 347 43.75 -19.09 -9.31
N VAL A 348 43.23 -17.88 -9.53
CA VAL A 348 44.01 -16.64 -9.56
C VAL A 348 44.38 -16.21 -8.15
N LEU A 349 43.46 -16.38 -7.21
CA LEU A 349 43.65 -16.00 -5.82
C LEU A 349 44.59 -16.94 -5.06
N GLU A 350 45.00 -18.08 -5.64
CA GLU A 350 45.87 -19.10 -5.01
C GLU A 350 47.05 -18.49 -4.26
N ASN A 351 47.74 -17.52 -4.89
CA ASN A 351 48.95 -16.87 -4.38
C ASN A 351 48.73 -15.41 -3.95
N THR A 352 47.49 -14.95 -3.89
CA THR A 352 47.15 -13.56 -3.53
C THR A 352 46.54 -13.51 -2.13
N GLU A 353 47.00 -12.59 -1.29
CA GLU A 353 46.41 -12.35 0.03
C GLU A 353 45.31 -11.27 -0.08
N VAL A 354 44.06 -11.73 -0.25
CA VAL A 354 42.87 -10.87 -0.23
C VAL A 354 41.85 -11.38 0.79
N TYR A 355 41.14 -10.46 1.44
CA TYR A 355 40.21 -10.81 2.52
C TYR A 355 39.03 -11.68 2.07
N PHE A 356 38.64 -11.63 0.80
CA PHE A 356 37.49 -12.36 0.23
C PHE A 356 37.88 -13.70 -0.42
N LYS A 357 39.11 -14.17 -0.18
CA LYS A 357 39.63 -15.39 -0.79
C LYS A 357 38.84 -16.61 -0.31
N ASP A 358 38.56 -16.71 0.98
CA ASP A 358 37.75 -17.79 1.52
C ASP A 358 36.29 -17.70 1.06
N ASP A 359 35.72 -16.49 0.98
CA ASP A 359 34.39 -16.27 0.37
C ASP A 359 34.31 -16.87 -1.04
N CYS A 360 35.33 -16.63 -1.87
CA CYS A 360 35.36 -17.11 -3.26
C CYS A 360 35.30 -18.64 -3.33
N TYR A 361 36.14 -19.34 -2.55
CA TYR A 361 36.17 -20.80 -2.53
C TYR A 361 34.87 -21.39 -1.95
N TYR A 362 34.33 -20.77 -0.90
CA TYR A 362 33.08 -21.23 -0.29
C TYR A 362 31.89 -21.09 -1.24
N TYR A 363 31.72 -19.93 -1.88
CA TYR A 363 30.61 -19.72 -2.81
C TYR A 363 30.76 -20.51 -4.12
N ALA A 364 31.98 -20.89 -4.53
CA ALA A 364 32.19 -21.83 -5.62
C ALA A 364 31.65 -23.24 -5.26
N ALA A 365 31.97 -23.73 -4.06
CA ALA A 365 31.47 -25.01 -3.55
C ALA A 365 29.95 -25.00 -3.39
N LEU A 366 29.40 -23.94 -2.79
CA LEU A 366 27.97 -23.78 -2.58
C LEU A 366 27.19 -23.65 -3.90
N SER A 367 27.73 -22.92 -4.88
CA SER A 367 27.12 -22.84 -6.21
C SER A 367 27.12 -24.20 -6.91
N SER A 368 28.18 -25.00 -6.76
CA SER A 368 28.24 -26.36 -7.31
C SER A 368 27.15 -27.26 -6.71
N TYR A 369 26.94 -27.16 -5.39
CA TYR A 369 25.88 -27.89 -4.69
C TYR A 369 24.48 -27.48 -5.19
N MET A 370 24.22 -26.18 -5.26
CA MET A 370 22.93 -25.65 -5.70
C MET A 370 22.64 -25.92 -7.19
N ALA A 371 23.68 -26.11 -8.01
CA ALA A 371 23.57 -26.55 -9.40
C ALA A 371 23.28 -28.05 -9.55
N GLY A 372 23.34 -28.83 -8.47
CA GLY A 372 23.17 -30.29 -8.48
C GLY A 372 24.43 -31.08 -8.80
N PHE A 373 25.61 -30.45 -8.83
CA PHE A 373 26.90 -31.13 -9.03
C PHE A 373 27.45 -31.62 -7.69
N THR A 374 26.84 -32.66 -7.13
CA THR A 374 27.09 -33.15 -5.76
C THR A 374 28.53 -33.61 -5.52
N ASP A 375 29.12 -34.38 -6.44
CA ASP A 375 30.50 -34.88 -6.32
C ASP A 375 31.52 -33.73 -6.35
N GLU A 376 31.31 -32.77 -7.26
CA GLU A 376 32.15 -31.58 -7.39
C GLU A 376 32.02 -30.68 -6.16
N ALA A 377 30.79 -30.48 -5.67
CA ALA A 377 30.53 -29.73 -4.45
C ALA A 377 31.20 -30.37 -3.22
N LYS A 378 31.14 -31.70 -3.09
CA LYS A 378 31.81 -32.42 -2.01
C LYS A 378 33.32 -32.16 -2.03
N SER A 379 33.95 -32.39 -3.17
CA SER A 379 35.38 -32.15 -3.38
C SER A 379 35.78 -30.71 -3.02
N LYS A 380 34.99 -29.71 -3.47
CA LYS A 380 35.24 -28.29 -3.19
C LYS A 380 35.04 -27.93 -1.72
N PHE A 381 34.04 -28.48 -1.03
CA PHE A 381 33.85 -28.23 0.40
C PHE A 381 34.94 -28.87 1.26
N ASP A 382 35.39 -30.08 0.91
CA ASP A 382 36.52 -30.73 1.59
C ASP A 382 37.80 -29.90 1.40
N HIS A 383 38.11 -29.50 0.16
CA HIS A 383 39.26 -28.64 -0.14
C HIS A 383 39.17 -27.29 0.58
N PHE A 384 37.98 -26.69 0.65
CA PHE A 384 37.75 -25.43 1.37
C PHE A 384 38.10 -25.55 2.86
N LYS A 385 37.66 -26.63 3.52
CA LYS A 385 37.94 -26.86 4.96
C LYS A 385 39.42 -27.07 5.24
N GLU A 386 40.12 -27.77 4.35
CA GLU A 386 41.57 -27.96 4.46
C GLU A 386 42.34 -26.65 4.27
N LYS A 387 41.91 -25.84 3.29
CA LYS A 387 42.61 -24.60 2.92
C LYS A 387 42.31 -23.43 3.85
N PHE A 388 41.09 -23.35 4.40
CA PHE A 388 40.63 -22.25 5.25
C PHE A 388 40.04 -22.75 6.58
N PRO A 389 40.81 -23.46 7.42
CA PRO A 389 40.30 -24.09 8.65
C PRO A 389 39.76 -23.10 9.69
N THR A 390 40.16 -21.83 9.61
CA THR A 390 39.72 -20.76 10.51
C THR A 390 38.61 -19.89 9.92
N SER A 391 38.13 -20.17 8.71
CA SER A 391 37.05 -19.39 8.09
C SER A 391 35.74 -19.60 8.84
N GLN A 392 34.94 -18.53 8.92
CA GLN A 392 33.59 -18.58 9.50
C GLN A 392 32.67 -19.59 8.77
N TYR A 393 32.96 -19.89 7.50
CA TYR A 393 32.15 -20.81 6.72
C TYR A 393 32.45 -22.29 6.95
N VAL A 394 33.44 -22.66 7.76
CA VAL A 394 33.79 -24.08 8.02
C VAL A 394 32.63 -24.87 8.62
N ILE A 395 31.84 -24.23 9.48
CA ILE A 395 30.63 -24.82 10.08
C ILE A 395 29.58 -25.08 8.98
N HIS A 396 29.40 -24.12 8.08
CA HIS A 396 28.46 -24.22 6.96
C HIS A 396 28.89 -25.29 5.95
N ALA A 397 30.17 -25.31 5.57
CA ALA A 397 30.73 -26.32 4.68
C ALA A 397 30.55 -27.74 5.27
N SER A 398 30.75 -27.90 6.58
CA SER A 398 30.53 -29.19 7.26
C SER A 398 29.06 -29.62 7.26
N TYR A 399 28.12 -28.68 7.36
CA TYR A 399 26.70 -28.96 7.22
C TYR A 399 26.36 -29.49 5.82
N PHE A 400 26.87 -28.84 4.77
CA PHE A 400 26.61 -29.25 3.39
C PHE A 400 27.29 -30.57 3.02
N LEU A 401 28.50 -30.84 3.53
CA LEU A 401 29.16 -32.14 3.36
C LEU A 401 28.33 -33.28 3.92
N ARG A 402 27.84 -33.13 5.16
CA ARG A 402 26.96 -34.14 5.79
C ARG A 402 25.68 -34.35 4.97
N LYS A 403 25.07 -33.26 4.47
CA LYS A 403 23.88 -33.33 3.60
C LYS A 403 24.13 -34.10 2.30
N ILE A 404 25.32 -33.97 1.71
CA ILE A 404 25.70 -34.70 0.50
C ILE A 404 25.92 -36.18 0.83
N GLU A 405 26.47 -36.51 2.00
CA GLU A 405 26.73 -37.90 2.43
C GLU A 405 25.47 -38.66 2.90
N GLU A 406 24.42 -37.94 3.25
CA GLU A 406 23.11 -38.50 3.63
C GLU A 406 22.18 -38.76 2.42
N GLN A 407 22.56 -38.29 1.22
CA GLN A 407 21.87 -38.56 -0.06
C GLN A 407 22.43 -39.82 -0.71
#